data_AF-A0A0F9CCC4-F1
#
_entry.id   AF-A0A0F9CCC4-F1
#
_cell.length_a   1.000
_cell.length_b   1.000
_cell.length_c   1.000
_cell.angle_alpha   90.00
_cell.angle_beta   90.00
_cell.angle_gamma   90.00
#
_symmetry.space_group_name_H-M   'P 1'
#
loop_
_entity.id
_entity.type
_entity.pdbx_description
1 polymer ?
#
loop_
_entity_poly.entity_id
_entity_poly.type
_entity_poly.pdbx_seq_one_letter_code
_entity_poly.pdbx_strand_id
1 'polypeptide(L)'
;VNGFSFDLKNIPGGYIGPSAVYVGDTVKIFVRGFEAHAIEFIVTETPFDVTISVDSSETFFVCSDGSVVTDSNLCPAPEDPEKETIFVCSDGSEVDDASLCPIDEEEEDIETKVISGTSGQTALVEAFYGQPIDIILTNNKLIKLFEDEVYYDGEDYETKEEVYFKAVVLTSVDDDDFGLDTYLVVEEGDVEYRYVFEDEIPYLDFHVEEPGEINFLGKDIKIIEAISDELVIRSGVELFMKEAETATVEGKPVEVITIAENSILISVDGIEKIISDQEDREINGIHVLVENILYKNYEGGVSHVELIAGLETDETVKDGDDFELFVKDEEIWTWVIQLGAEPQYIGIVNQEAYKDIDEDEDYKAIGIGESLVLPNDYLQIMYQSVTQEEMTDMDFKVKNKDGKEYLFVKGDNEDAFNFGSTDFDRLYIDSTGIYDEDLEFITSDKIQIGDSDSFLEMGSIKIRDLRILLDLADIIFQGVSMATQDENFMDHLGIIFKDPENAVEDREGFKVSVPEERPEALISFNAVIQIGIKPTPVEPEEETPTDTETTEPTTPE
;
A
#
# COMPACT_ATOMS: atom_id res chain seq x y z
N VAL A 1 -19.13 26.29 31.57
CA VAL A 1 -19.50 24.93 32.08
C VAL A 1 -19.90 25.02 33.55
N ASN A 2 -20.92 24.30 34.05
CA ASN A 2 -21.36 24.30 35.46
C ASN A 2 -21.48 25.69 36.14
N GLY A 3 -22.03 26.68 35.43
CA GLY A 3 -22.21 28.04 35.94
C GLY A 3 -21.02 29.00 35.74
N PHE A 4 -19.94 28.55 35.10
CA PHE A 4 -18.77 29.38 34.77
C PHE A 4 -18.77 29.80 33.30
N SER A 5 -18.44 31.08 33.05
CA SER A 5 -18.19 31.64 31.72
C SER A 5 -16.69 31.80 31.49
N PHE A 6 -16.18 31.36 30.34
CA PHE A 6 -14.85 31.69 29.86
C PHE A 6 -14.93 32.94 28.98
N ASP A 7 -14.07 33.92 29.23
CA ASP A 7 -13.97 35.17 28.46
C ASP A 7 -12.62 35.15 27.72
N LEU A 8 -12.61 34.58 26.51
CA LEU A 8 -11.44 34.58 25.62
C LEU A 8 -11.28 35.98 25.03
N LYS A 9 -10.61 36.88 25.75
CA LYS A 9 -10.25 38.21 25.26
C LYS A 9 -8.84 38.19 24.68
N ASN A 10 -8.74 38.66 23.43
CA ASN A 10 -7.53 38.92 22.66
C ASN A 10 -6.87 37.69 22.01
N ILE A 11 -7.52 37.09 21.02
CA ILE A 11 -6.80 36.46 19.90
C ILE A 11 -6.76 37.51 18.78
N PRO A 12 -5.61 38.11 18.46
CA PRO A 12 -5.52 39.09 17.38
C PRO A 12 -5.81 38.39 16.03
N GLY A 13 -6.95 38.70 15.40
CA GLY A 13 -7.23 38.33 14.01
C GLY A 13 -8.18 37.13 13.77
N GLY A 14 -8.60 36.38 14.79
CA GLY A 14 -9.50 35.22 14.62
C GLY A 14 -10.99 35.52 14.87
N TYR A 15 -11.89 34.88 14.12
CA TYR A 15 -13.34 34.88 14.39
C TYR A 15 -13.75 33.51 14.95
N ILE A 16 -14.24 33.45 16.19
CA ILE A 16 -14.68 32.19 16.80
C ILE A 16 -16.08 31.86 16.27
N GLY A 17 -16.18 30.78 15.48
CA GLY A 17 -17.46 30.23 15.04
C GLY A 17 -18.18 29.52 16.20
N PRO A 18 -19.52 29.37 16.15
CA PRO A 18 -20.32 28.89 17.29
C PRO A 18 -20.28 27.36 17.52
N SER A 19 -19.31 26.64 16.97
CA SER A 19 -19.29 25.17 17.00
C SER A 19 -18.28 24.65 18.01
N ALA A 20 -18.78 24.23 19.18
CA ALA A 20 -18.05 23.37 20.11
C ALA A 20 -18.70 21.97 20.07
N VAL A 21 -17.88 20.94 19.89
CA VAL A 21 -18.32 19.54 19.92
C VAL A 21 -17.82 18.91 21.21
N TYR A 22 -18.71 18.20 21.91
CA TYR A 22 -18.39 17.49 23.15
C TYR A 22 -18.14 16.02 22.84
N VAL A 23 -17.00 15.49 23.28
CA VAL A 23 -16.67 14.06 23.23
C VAL A 23 -16.15 13.69 24.62
N GLY A 24 -16.95 12.95 25.39
CA GLY A 24 -16.62 12.62 26.79
C GLY A 24 -16.52 13.84 27.70
N ASP A 25 -15.47 13.89 28.53
CA ASP A 25 -15.15 15.00 29.44
C ASP A 25 -14.35 16.13 28.75
N THR A 26 -14.17 16.03 27.43
CA THR A 26 -13.33 16.92 26.63
C THR A 26 -14.17 17.91 25.82
N VAL A 27 -13.67 19.14 25.65
CA VAL A 27 -14.31 20.20 24.85
C VAL A 27 -13.43 20.56 23.66
N LYS A 28 -13.89 20.23 22.44
CA LYS A 28 -13.20 20.64 21.20
C LYS A 28 -13.77 21.97 20.70
N ILE A 29 -12.91 22.98 20.50
CA ILE A 29 -13.31 24.31 20.01
C ILE A 29 -12.63 24.56 18.66
N PHE A 30 -13.42 24.75 17.62
CA PHE A 30 -12.90 25.06 16.27
C PHE A 30 -12.76 26.57 16.09
N VAL A 31 -11.53 27.05 15.87
CA VAL A 31 -11.26 28.47 15.55
C VAL A 31 -11.04 28.59 14.05
N ARG A 32 -11.90 29.36 13.36
CA ARG A 32 -11.74 29.64 11.92
C ARG A 32 -10.99 30.96 11.74
N GLY A 33 -9.80 30.91 11.14
CA GLY A 33 -9.01 32.12 10.86
C GLY A 33 -7.57 31.89 10.41
N PHE A 34 -7.04 30.68 10.60
CA PHE A 34 -5.78 30.22 10.03
C PHE A 34 -6.11 29.05 9.08
N GLU A 35 -5.35 28.90 8.01
CA GLU A 35 -5.50 27.74 7.12
C GLU A 35 -5.35 26.47 7.98
N ALA A 36 -6.42 25.66 7.98
CA ALA A 36 -6.63 24.36 8.60
C ALA A 36 -5.67 23.88 9.73
N HIS A 37 -5.89 24.30 10.99
CA HIS A 37 -5.40 23.54 12.15
C HIS A 37 -6.46 23.50 13.28
N ALA A 38 -6.63 22.34 13.91
CA ALA A 38 -7.52 22.16 15.06
C ALA A 38 -6.73 22.40 16.36
N ILE A 39 -7.33 23.08 17.35
CA ILE A 39 -6.73 23.26 18.68
C ILE A 39 -7.48 22.36 19.65
N GLU A 40 -6.78 21.46 20.31
CA GLU A 40 -7.34 20.55 21.31
C GLU A 40 -7.04 21.04 22.74
N PHE A 41 -8.06 21.05 23.59
CA PHE A 41 -7.94 21.41 25.01
C PHE A 41 -8.27 20.20 25.87
N ILE A 42 -7.30 19.74 26.67
CA ILE A 42 -7.49 18.65 27.63
C ILE A 42 -7.52 19.26 29.03
N VAL A 43 -8.53 18.91 29.83
CA VAL A 43 -8.70 19.41 31.21
C VAL A 43 -8.63 18.24 32.17
N THR A 44 -7.55 18.13 32.94
CA THR A 44 -7.29 17.01 33.87
C THR A 44 -7.30 17.50 35.32
N GLU A 45 -8.46 17.38 35.98
CA GLU A 45 -8.72 17.53 37.44
C GLU A 45 -8.25 18.81 38.17
N THR A 46 -8.75 19.04 39.39
CA THR A 46 -8.51 20.27 40.19
C THR A 46 -7.28 20.17 41.10
N PRO A 47 -6.46 21.22 41.23
CA PRO A 47 -6.49 22.47 40.46
C PRO A 47 -6.01 22.24 39.02
N PHE A 48 -6.76 22.79 38.05
CA PHE A 48 -6.61 22.47 36.63
C PHE A 48 -5.35 23.09 36.02
N ASP A 49 -4.51 22.24 35.43
CA ASP A 49 -3.57 22.63 34.39
C ASP A 49 -4.29 22.57 33.03
N VAL A 50 -4.09 23.58 32.19
CA VAL A 50 -4.62 23.63 30.83
C VAL A 50 -3.45 23.44 29.89
N THR A 51 -3.33 22.25 29.31
CA THR A 51 -2.35 21.99 28.25
C THR A 51 -2.99 22.32 26.91
N ILE A 52 -2.34 23.18 26.14
CA ILE A 52 -2.72 23.51 24.76
C ILE A 52 -1.77 22.71 23.87
N SER A 53 -2.29 21.79 23.09
CA SER A 53 -1.53 21.14 22.02
C SER A 53 -1.90 21.79 20.69
N VAL A 54 -0.90 22.26 19.94
CA VAL A 54 -1.05 22.86 18.62
C VAL A 54 -0.28 21.97 17.65
N ASP A 55 -1.03 21.33 16.74
CA ASP A 55 -0.47 20.50 15.68
C ASP A 55 0.04 21.39 14.55
N SER A 56 1.23 21.95 14.73
CA SER A 56 1.93 22.70 13.69
C SER A 56 3.42 22.48 13.83
N SER A 57 4.11 22.29 12.70
CA SER A 57 5.57 22.23 12.62
C SER A 57 6.28 23.54 13.00
N GLU A 58 5.54 24.60 13.36
CA GLU A 58 6.10 25.84 13.88
C GLU A 58 6.35 25.73 15.40
N THR A 59 7.61 25.87 15.81
CA THR A 59 8.00 25.98 17.22
C THR A 59 7.43 27.26 17.83
N PHE A 60 6.74 27.14 18.97
CA PHE A 60 6.27 28.29 19.75
C PHE A 60 7.03 28.41 21.07
N PHE A 61 7.30 29.65 21.49
CA PHE A 61 7.93 29.98 22.77
C PHE A 61 6.92 30.66 23.68
N VAL A 62 6.79 30.21 24.92
CA VAL A 62 6.04 30.91 25.97
C VAL A 62 6.99 31.83 26.73
N CYS A 63 6.80 33.13 26.62
CA CYS A 63 7.61 34.14 27.30
C CYS A 63 7.23 34.25 28.79
N SER A 64 8.12 34.84 29.59
CA SER A 64 7.93 34.99 31.06
C SER A 64 6.72 35.84 31.48
N ASP A 65 6.13 36.60 30.56
CA ASP A 65 4.88 37.36 30.75
C ASP A 65 3.62 36.59 30.33
N GLY A 66 3.77 35.35 29.86
CA GLY A 66 2.70 34.48 29.38
C GLY A 66 2.32 34.69 27.91
N SER A 67 3.06 35.51 27.15
CA SER A 67 2.85 35.62 25.70
C SER A 67 3.43 34.42 24.96
N VAL A 68 2.83 34.05 23.82
CA VAL A 68 3.29 32.97 22.94
C VAL A 68 3.80 33.60 21.65
N VAL A 69 5.04 33.29 21.26
CA VAL A 69 5.71 33.85 20.06
C VAL A 69 6.34 32.74 19.21
N THR A 70 6.50 32.95 17.91
CA THR A 70 7.13 31.99 16.99
C THR A 70 8.65 32.17 16.84
N ASP A 71 9.22 33.22 17.44
CA ASP A 71 10.66 33.49 17.49
C ASP A 71 11.00 33.99 18.89
N SER A 72 11.93 33.31 19.56
CA SER A 72 12.35 33.62 20.94
C SER A 72 12.87 35.06 21.10
N ASN A 73 13.38 35.70 20.03
CA ASN A 73 13.80 37.10 20.05
C ASN A 73 12.63 38.09 20.16
N LEU A 74 11.39 37.63 19.98
CA LEU A 74 10.19 38.44 20.12
C LEU A 74 9.67 38.47 21.56
N CYS A 75 10.25 37.69 22.48
CA CYS A 75 9.87 37.76 23.88
C CYS A 75 10.20 39.13 24.50
N PRO A 76 9.24 39.79 25.18
CA PRO A 76 9.50 41.06 25.84
C PRO A 76 10.54 40.86 26.96
N ALA A 77 11.50 41.80 27.04
CA ALA A 77 12.50 41.78 28.10
C ALA A 77 11.81 41.83 29.47
N PRO A 78 12.22 40.98 30.44
CA PRO A 78 11.59 40.94 31.74
C PRO A 78 11.67 42.31 32.43
N GLU A 79 10.56 42.77 33.01
CA GLU A 79 10.51 44.04 33.77
C GLU A 79 11.40 44.03 35.02
N ASP A 80 11.80 42.83 35.46
CA ASP A 80 12.72 42.60 36.57
C ASP A 80 13.99 41.87 36.07
N PRO A 81 15.16 42.53 36.05
CA PRO A 81 16.40 41.94 35.57
C PRO A 81 16.95 40.82 36.46
N GLU A 82 16.34 40.56 37.63
CA GLU A 82 16.68 39.41 38.48
C GLU A 82 15.79 38.17 38.21
N LYS A 83 14.78 38.27 37.34
CA LYS A 83 13.88 37.17 37.03
C LYS A 83 14.37 36.44 35.78
N GLU A 84 14.84 35.22 35.97
CA GLU A 84 15.32 34.36 34.88
C GLU A 84 14.17 34.06 33.91
N THR A 85 14.45 34.16 32.60
CA THR A 85 13.52 33.78 31.54
C THR A 85 13.53 32.26 31.46
N ILE A 86 12.39 31.62 31.68
CA ILE A 86 12.21 30.18 31.48
C ILE A 86 11.54 30.00 30.12
N PHE A 87 12.11 29.16 29.28
CA PHE A 87 11.56 28.71 28.02
C PHE A 87 10.97 27.32 28.22
N VAL A 88 9.77 27.06 27.69
CA VAL A 88 9.18 25.72 27.64
C VAL A 88 9.37 25.21 26.21
N CYS A 89 10.02 24.08 26.04
CA CYS A 89 10.28 23.46 24.73
C CYS A 89 9.05 22.66 24.24
N SER A 90 9.07 22.19 23.00
CA SER A 90 8.00 21.38 22.36
C SER A 90 7.67 20.11 23.16
N ASP A 91 8.69 19.49 23.74
CA ASP A 91 8.58 18.31 24.61
C ASP A 91 8.07 18.61 26.04
N GLY A 92 7.81 19.89 26.36
CA GLY A 92 7.36 20.34 27.68
C GLY A 92 8.48 20.57 28.70
N SER A 93 9.75 20.39 28.33
CA SER A 93 10.88 20.69 29.22
C SER A 93 11.07 22.19 29.43
N GLU A 94 11.50 22.58 30.63
CA GLU A 94 11.82 23.98 30.99
C GLU A 94 13.34 24.22 30.91
N VAL A 95 13.78 25.16 30.08
CA VAL A 95 15.19 25.55 29.91
C VAL A 95 15.40 27.05 30.12
N ASP A 96 16.59 27.45 30.56
CA ASP A 96 16.96 28.86 30.80
C ASP A 96 17.51 29.57 29.55
N ASP A 97 17.77 28.82 28.48
CA ASP A 97 18.19 29.30 27.17
C ASP A 97 17.46 28.50 26.08
N ALA A 98 16.76 29.19 25.18
CA ALA A 98 16.01 28.56 24.08
C ALA A 98 16.89 27.69 23.15
N SER A 99 18.20 27.92 23.09
CA SER A 99 19.13 27.07 22.34
C SER A 99 19.44 25.73 23.00
N LEU A 100 18.99 25.54 24.25
CA LEU A 100 19.05 24.28 24.98
C LEU A 100 17.77 23.46 24.84
N CYS A 101 16.75 23.98 24.16
CA CYS A 101 15.64 23.13 23.78
C CYS A 101 16.18 22.01 22.90
N PRO A 102 15.75 20.75 23.11
CA PRO A 102 15.99 19.68 22.16
C PRO A 102 15.58 20.23 20.80
N ILE A 103 16.53 20.26 19.87
CA ILE A 103 16.18 20.46 18.48
C ILE A 103 15.36 19.21 18.18
N ASP A 104 14.05 19.37 17.92
CA ASP A 104 13.25 18.28 17.37
C ASP A 104 14.09 17.75 16.21
N GLU A 105 14.61 16.52 16.35
CA GLU A 105 15.37 15.89 15.28
C GLU A 105 14.49 16.08 14.05
N GLU A 106 14.97 16.85 13.06
CA GLU A 106 14.20 17.13 11.85
C GLU A 106 13.67 15.76 11.44
N GLU A 107 12.34 15.57 11.51
CA GLU A 107 11.72 14.34 11.07
C GLU A 107 12.25 14.19 9.65
N GLU A 108 13.22 13.28 9.47
CA GLU A 108 13.73 13.00 8.14
C GLU A 108 12.48 12.58 7.41
N ASP A 109 12.03 13.40 6.45
CA ASP A 109 10.95 13.03 5.55
C ASP A 109 11.39 11.68 4.99
N ILE A 110 10.83 10.60 5.54
CA ILE A 110 11.19 9.24 5.17
C ILE A 110 10.56 9.06 3.81
N GLU A 111 11.21 9.60 2.78
CA GLU A 111 10.78 9.45 1.41
C GLU A 111 10.77 7.95 1.13
N THR A 112 9.58 7.45 0.80
CA THR A 112 9.37 6.06 0.44
C THR A 112 10.37 5.67 -0.64
N LYS A 113 11.29 4.77 -0.26
CA LYS A 113 12.49 4.51 -1.06
C LYS A 113 12.18 3.45 -2.11
N VAL A 114 11.98 3.89 -3.34
CA VAL A 114 11.82 2.98 -4.49
C VAL A 114 13.17 2.60 -5.09
N ILE A 115 13.56 1.33 -4.92
CA ILE A 115 14.81 0.75 -5.42
C ILE A 115 14.53 -0.10 -6.66
N SER A 116 15.12 0.28 -7.80
CA SER A 116 15.10 -0.56 -9.00
C SER A 116 16.00 -1.77 -8.81
N GLY A 117 15.50 -2.99 -9.06
CA GLY A 117 16.31 -4.20 -9.08
C GLY A 117 17.37 -4.17 -10.19
N THR A 118 18.42 -4.99 -10.07
CA THR A 118 19.58 -4.98 -11.00
C THR A 118 19.21 -5.17 -12.48
N SER A 119 18.11 -5.87 -12.78
CA SER A 119 17.61 -6.08 -14.14
C SER A 119 16.58 -5.05 -14.58
N GLY A 120 16.10 -4.19 -13.68
CA GLY A 120 14.95 -3.31 -13.87
C GLY A 120 13.61 -4.04 -14.06
N GLN A 121 13.56 -5.36 -13.92
CA GLN A 121 12.32 -6.15 -14.02
C GLN A 121 11.52 -6.19 -12.72
N THR A 122 12.14 -5.73 -11.63
CA THR A 122 11.54 -5.63 -10.30
C THR A 122 11.82 -4.24 -9.77
N ALA A 123 10.82 -3.61 -9.17
CA ALA A 123 11.01 -2.49 -8.26
C ALA A 123 10.71 -2.95 -6.83
N LEU A 124 11.46 -2.44 -5.86
CA LEU A 124 11.29 -2.73 -4.45
C LEU A 124 10.96 -1.45 -3.70
N VAL A 125 10.08 -1.55 -2.73
CA VAL A 125 9.69 -0.47 -1.84
C VAL A 125 9.91 -0.95 -0.42
N GLU A 126 10.71 -0.18 0.32
CA GLU A 126 10.97 -0.36 1.75
C GLU A 126 10.07 0.64 2.50
N ALA A 127 9.31 0.16 3.48
CA ALA A 127 8.47 0.98 4.33
C ALA A 127 8.41 0.41 5.74
N PHE A 128 8.34 1.26 6.75
CA PHE A 128 8.08 0.81 8.11
C PHE A 128 6.58 0.56 8.34
N TYR A 129 6.23 -0.18 9.39
CA TYR A 129 4.83 -0.35 9.77
C TYR A 129 4.18 1.00 10.11
N GLY A 130 2.92 1.16 9.74
CA GLY A 130 2.13 2.39 9.89
C GLY A 130 2.57 3.55 8.97
N GLN A 131 3.68 3.42 8.25
CA GLN A 131 4.13 4.45 7.32
C GLN A 131 3.31 4.39 6.02
N PRO A 132 2.71 5.51 5.57
CA PRO A 132 2.02 5.55 4.30
C PRO A 132 3.01 5.39 3.15
N ILE A 133 2.70 4.49 2.24
CA ILE A 133 3.34 4.33 0.94
C ILE A 133 2.52 5.16 -0.04
N ASP A 134 3.16 6.09 -0.75
CA ASP A 134 2.56 6.85 -1.86
C ASP A 134 3.64 7.05 -2.92
N ILE A 135 3.56 6.27 -4.00
CA ILE A 135 4.58 6.23 -5.04
C ILE A 135 3.97 6.23 -6.43
N ILE A 136 4.77 6.70 -7.38
CA ILE A 136 4.51 6.57 -8.82
C ILE A 136 5.65 5.77 -9.42
N LEU A 137 5.34 4.60 -9.97
CA LEU A 137 6.28 3.80 -10.73
C LEU A 137 6.24 4.21 -12.19
N THR A 138 7.42 4.44 -12.75
CA THR A 138 7.63 4.67 -14.19
C THR A 138 8.73 3.75 -14.70
N ASN A 139 9.04 3.81 -16.00
CA ASN A 139 10.04 2.95 -16.64
C ASN A 139 11.45 3.02 -16.00
N ASN A 140 11.79 4.13 -15.33
CA ASN A 140 13.07 4.33 -14.67
C ASN A 140 13.21 3.46 -13.39
N LYS A 141 12.07 3.03 -12.82
CA LYS A 141 12.00 2.10 -11.70
C LYS A 141 11.75 0.67 -12.17
N LEU A 142 10.90 0.52 -13.18
CA LEU A 142 10.44 -0.75 -13.67
C LEU A 142 10.41 -0.76 -15.20
N ILE A 143 11.39 -1.41 -15.84
CA ILE A 143 11.58 -1.45 -17.30
C ILE A 143 10.39 -2.05 -18.05
N LYS A 144 9.51 -2.80 -17.37
CA LYS A 144 8.27 -3.29 -17.98
C LYS A 144 7.34 -2.15 -18.36
N LEU A 145 7.31 -1.08 -17.57
CA LEU A 145 6.53 0.11 -17.90
C LEU A 145 7.15 0.79 -19.12
N PHE A 146 6.30 1.05 -20.09
CA PHE A 146 6.67 1.60 -21.37
C PHE A 146 6.96 3.11 -21.31
N GLU A 147 7.90 3.57 -22.13
CA GLU A 147 8.14 4.98 -22.49
C GLU A 147 8.60 4.95 -23.95
N ASP A 148 7.78 5.46 -24.86
CA ASP A 148 8.02 5.40 -26.31
C ASP A 148 7.14 6.42 -27.05
N GLU A 149 7.18 6.37 -28.38
CA GLU A 149 6.35 7.18 -29.25
C GLU A 149 5.20 6.36 -29.86
N VAL A 150 4.00 6.92 -29.90
CA VAL A 150 2.89 6.39 -30.72
C VAL A 150 2.80 7.16 -32.03
N TYR A 151 2.78 6.46 -33.16
CA TYR A 151 2.64 7.08 -34.48
C TYR A 151 1.18 7.19 -34.88
N TYR A 152 0.71 8.41 -35.14
CA TYR A 152 -0.66 8.67 -35.59
C TYR A 152 -0.72 9.84 -36.57
N ASP A 153 -1.52 9.71 -37.64
CA ASP A 153 -1.69 10.69 -38.74
C ASP A 153 -0.38 11.36 -39.23
N GLY A 154 0.70 10.59 -39.32
CA GLY A 154 1.97 11.12 -39.82
C GLY A 154 2.87 11.79 -38.79
N GLU A 155 2.47 11.83 -37.52
CA GLU A 155 3.20 12.43 -36.40
C GLU A 155 3.51 11.37 -35.32
N ASP A 156 4.60 11.57 -34.60
CA ASP A 156 5.00 10.74 -33.45
C ASP A 156 4.64 11.52 -32.17
N TYR A 157 3.96 10.89 -31.21
CA TYR A 157 3.53 11.47 -29.93
C TYR A 157 4.20 10.76 -28.76
N GLU A 158 4.81 11.50 -27.83
CA GLU A 158 5.46 10.93 -26.65
C GLU A 158 4.41 10.31 -25.70
N THR A 159 4.65 9.07 -25.27
CA THR A 159 3.76 8.29 -24.39
C THR A 159 4.54 7.55 -23.33
N LYS A 160 3.90 7.30 -22.20
CA LYS A 160 4.48 6.50 -21.11
C LYS A 160 3.42 5.76 -20.31
N GLU A 161 3.87 4.78 -19.55
CA GLU A 161 3.04 4.10 -18.56
C GLU A 161 3.46 4.47 -17.14
N GLU A 162 2.47 4.66 -16.29
CA GLU A 162 2.63 4.97 -14.88
C GLU A 162 1.77 4.02 -14.03
N VAL A 163 2.28 3.61 -12.87
CA VAL A 163 1.50 2.93 -11.84
C VAL A 163 1.55 3.73 -10.56
N TYR A 164 0.40 4.24 -10.15
CA TYR A 164 0.19 4.90 -8.87
C TYR A 164 -0.14 3.82 -7.85
N PHE A 165 0.57 3.84 -6.74
CA PHE A 165 0.38 2.87 -5.67
C PHE A 165 0.41 3.55 -4.32
N LYS A 166 -0.67 3.37 -3.58
CA LYS A 166 -0.79 3.77 -2.19
C LYS A 166 -1.16 2.58 -1.33
N ALA A 167 -0.56 2.52 -0.15
CA ALA A 167 -0.81 1.45 0.80
C ALA A 167 -0.25 1.81 2.17
N VAL A 168 -0.51 0.96 3.15
CA VAL A 168 0.14 1.00 4.45
C VAL A 168 0.32 -0.43 4.97
N VAL A 169 1.43 -0.69 5.64
CA VAL A 169 1.62 -1.98 6.33
C VAL A 169 1.13 -1.84 7.76
N LEU A 170 0.06 -2.55 8.10
CA LEU A 170 -0.59 -2.47 9.39
C LEU A 170 -0.27 -3.70 10.25
N THR A 171 -0.47 -3.53 11.55
CA THR A 171 -0.22 -4.55 12.57
C THR A 171 -1.47 -4.70 13.44
N SER A 172 -1.40 -5.55 14.46
CA SER A 172 -2.57 -5.81 15.29
C SER A 172 -3.00 -4.67 16.21
N VAL A 173 -2.23 -3.59 16.25
CA VAL A 173 -2.64 -2.37 16.96
C VAL A 173 -3.69 -1.60 16.16
N ASP A 174 -3.75 -1.83 14.85
CA ASP A 174 -4.72 -1.25 13.94
C ASP A 174 -5.97 -2.14 13.81
N ASP A 175 -5.77 -3.46 13.78
CA ASP A 175 -6.81 -4.49 13.68
C ASP A 175 -6.44 -5.73 14.49
N ASP A 176 -7.18 -6.04 15.55
CA ASP A 176 -6.87 -7.13 16.47
C ASP A 176 -6.82 -8.51 15.78
N ASP A 177 -7.60 -8.70 14.71
CA ASP A 177 -7.64 -9.96 13.96
C ASP A 177 -6.29 -10.31 13.31
N PHE A 178 -5.38 -9.34 13.14
CA PHE A 178 -4.05 -9.57 12.55
C PHE A 178 -3.11 -10.34 13.49
N GLY A 179 -3.36 -10.32 14.81
CA GLY A 179 -2.57 -11.03 15.80
C GLY A 179 -1.09 -10.61 15.84
N LEU A 180 -0.17 -11.47 15.39
CA LEU A 180 1.26 -11.14 15.32
C LEU A 180 1.77 -11.06 13.88
N ASP A 181 0.88 -11.26 12.90
CA ASP A 181 1.20 -11.11 11.50
C ASP A 181 1.01 -9.63 11.09
N THR A 182 1.58 -9.29 9.94
CA THR A 182 1.42 -7.98 9.32
C THR A 182 0.75 -8.14 7.98
N TYR A 183 0.03 -7.10 7.57
CA TYR A 183 -0.67 -7.08 6.30
C TYR A 183 -0.45 -5.77 5.58
N LEU A 184 -0.30 -5.85 4.26
CA LEU A 184 -0.29 -4.70 3.38
C LEU A 184 -1.75 -4.36 3.05
N VAL A 185 -2.19 -3.21 3.53
CA VAL A 185 -3.54 -2.70 3.32
C VAL A 185 -3.55 -1.69 2.18
N VAL A 186 -4.51 -1.87 1.27
CA VAL A 186 -4.73 -1.04 0.09
C VAL A 186 -6.19 -0.62 0.07
N GLU A 187 -6.47 0.68 0.01
CA GLU A 187 -7.84 1.19 -0.04
C GLU A 187 -8.40 1.18 -1.48
N GLU A 188 -9.71 1.34 -1.60
CA GLU A 188 -10.38 1.56 -2.89
C GLU A 188 -9.75 2.77 -3.61
N GLY A 189 -9.35 2.58 -4.86
CA GLY A 189 -8.76 3.62 -5.68
C GLY A 189 -7.24 3.81 -5.55
N ASP A 190 -6.60 3.10 -4.63
CA ASP A 190 -5.18 3.34 -4.29
C ASP A 190 -4.19 2.59 -5.20
N VAL A 191 -4.68 1.76 -6.12
CA VAL A 191 -3.89 1.18 -7.22
C VAL A 191 -4.47 1.65 -8.55
N GLU A 192 -3.68 2.38 -9.31
CA GLU A 192 -4.08 2.91 -10.62
C GLU A 192 -2.96 2.71 -11.64
N TYR A 193 -3.32 2.19 -12.81
CA TYR A 193 -2.46 2.13 -13.98
C TYR A 193 -2.89 3.17 -15.00
N ARG A 194 -1.95 3.93 -15.55
CA ARG A 194 -2.20 4.92 -16.60
C ARG A 194 -1.28 4.73 -17.80
N TYR A 195 -1.87 4.75 -18.99
CA TYR A 195 -1.21 5.04 -20.25
C TYR A 195 -1.36 6.53 -20.54
N VAL A 196 -0.27 7.28 -20.37
CA VAL A 196 -0.24 8.75 -20.42
C VAL A 196 0.32 9.21 -21.76
N PHE A 197 -0.40 10.13 -22.41
CA PHE A 197 0.10 10.88 -23.56
C PHE A 197 0.80 12.14 -23.03
N GLU A 198 2.10 12.27 -23.23
CA GLU A 198 2.87 13.45 -22.82
C GLU A 198 2.66 14.63 -23.80
N ASP A 199 2.30 14.31 -25.04
CA ASP A 199 1.85 15.25 -26.06
C ASP A 199 0.31 15.23 -26.22
N GLU A 200 -0.28 16.37 -26.58
CA GLU A 200 -1.71 16.47 -26.91
C GLU A 200 -1.99 15.69 -28.21
N ILE A 201 -2.66 14.53 -28.09
CA ILE A 201 -3.03 13.68 -29.22
C ILE A 201 -4.38 14.11 -29.83
N PRO A 202 -4.55 14.15 -31.17
CA PRO A 202 -5.81 14.51 -31.82
C PRO A 202 -6.84 13.36 -31.77
N TYR A 203 -7.22 12.91 -30.57
CA TYR A 203 -8.06 11.72 -30.34
C TYR A 203 -9.43 11.75 -31.05
N LEU A 204 -9.96 12.93 -31.37
CA LEU A 204 -11.22 13.07 -32.11
C LEU A 204 -11.13 12.62 -33.58
N ASP A 205 -9.92 12.47 -34.12
CA ASP A 205 -9.69 12.06 -35.50
C ASP A 205 -9.61 10.52 -35.64
N PHE A 206 -9.55 9.78 -34.52
CA PHE A 206 -9.58 8.31 -34.53
C PHE A 206 -10.84 7.78 -35.24
N HIS A 207 -10.64 6.88 -36.19
CA HIS A 207 -11.71 6.21 -36.93
C HIS A 207 -11.30 4.80 -37.37
N VAL A 208 -12.26 3.93 -37.69
CA VAL A 208 -12.00 2.53 -38.12
C VAL A 208 -10.93 2.38 -39.21
N GLU A 209 -10.82 3.31 -40.16
CA GLU A 209 -9.82 3.22 -41.24
C GLU A 209 -8.39 3.64 -40.81
N GLU A 210 -8.26 4.41 -39.73
CA GLU A 210 -7.00 4.95 -39.19
C GLU A 210 -7.12 4.97 -37.65
N PRO A 211 -7.07 3.79 -36.99
CA PRO A 211 -7.17 3.70 -35.55
C PRO A 211 -5.92 4.25 -34.85
N GLY A 212 -6.08 4.70 -33.60
CA GLY A 212 -4.97 4.89 -32.67
C GLY A 212 -4.53 3.54 -32.11
N GLU A 213 -3.34 3.05 -32.47
CA GLU A 213 -2.81 1.77 -31.97
C GLU A 213 -1.96 2.01 -30.73
N ILE A 214 -2.28 1.37 -29.59
CA ILE A 214 -1.49 1.44 -28.36
C ILE A 214 -1.27 0.05 -27.76
N ASN A 215 -0.18 -0.12 -27.01
CA ASN A 215 -0.01 -1.28 -26.14
C ASN A 215 -0.53 -0.93 -24.74
N PHE A 216 -1.63 -1.54 -24.33
CA PHE A 216 -2.30 -1.29 -23.05
C PHE A 216 -2.26 -2.55 -22.20
N LEU A 217 -1.63 -2.49 -21.02
CA LEU A 217 -1.46 -3.64 -20.11
C LEU A 217 -0.84 -4.87 -20.81
N GLY A 218 0.11 -4.63 -21.73
CA GLY A 218 0.81 -5.69 -22.46
C GLY A 218 0.05 -6.28 -23.65
N LYS A 219 -1.07 -5.69 -24.07
CA LYS A 219 -1.85 -6.10 -25.24
C LYS A 219 -1.98 -4.94 -26.21
N ASP A 220 -1.86 -5.24 -27.50
CA ASP A 220 -2.13 -4.26 -28.55
C ASP A 220 -3.65 -4.06 -28.65
N ILE A 221 -4.09 -2.82 -28.59
CA ILE A 221 -5.49 -2.41 -28.77
C ILE A 221 -5.57 -1.26 -29.77
N LYS A 222 -6.74 -1.12 -30.40
CA LYS A 222 -7.02 -0.10 -31.43
C LYS A 222 -8.14 0.82 -30.96
N ILE A 223 -7.87 2.09 -30.79
CA ILE A 223 -8.90 3.10 -30.50
C ILE A 223 -9.47 3.55 -31.84
N ILE A 224 -10.72 3.15 -32.13
CA ILE A 224 -11.39 3.46 -33.40
C ILE A 224 -12.36 4.63 -33.30
N GLU A 225 -12.79 5.04 -32.11
CA GLU A 225 -13.47 6.32 -31.88
C GLU A 225 -13.12 6.79 -30.46
N ALA A 226 -13.02 8.10 -30.23
CA ALA A 226 -12.80 8.65 -28.90
C ALA A 226 -13.48 10.01 -28.72
N ILE A 227 -13.98 10.25 -27.52
CA ILE A 227 -14.32 11.57 -27.00
C ILE A 227 -13.62 11.77 -25.64
N SER A 228 -13.92 12.83 -24.89
CA SER A 228 -13.20 13.20 -23.66
C SER A 228 -13.11 12.10 -22.58
N ASP A 229 -14.16 11.28 -22.48
CA ASP A 229 -14.45 10.37 -21.37
C ASP A 229 -15.05 9.03 -21.87
N GLU A 230 -14.93 8.75 -23.17
CA GLU A 230 -15.47 7.54 -23.80
C GLU A 230 -14.60 7.14 -24.99
N LEU A 231 -14.38 5.83 -25.14
CA LEU A 231 -13.60 5.22 -26.21
C LEU A 231 -14.43 4.10 -26.88
N VAL A 232 -14.23 3.92 -28.18
CA VAL A 232 -14.57 2.67 -28.85
C VAL A 232 -13.27 1.94 -29.14
N ILE A 233 -13.04 0.86 -28.41
CA ILE A 233 -11.84 0.05 -28.44
C ILE A 233 -12.10 -1.18 -29.28
N ARG A 234 -11.16 -1.48 -30.17
CA ARG A 234 -11.07 -2.72 -30.90
C ARG A 234 -9.93 -3.57 -30.34
N SER A 235 -10.26 -4.78 -29.90
CA SER A 235 -9.32 -5.72 -29.28
C SER A 235 -9.46 -7.12 -29.90
N GLY A 236 -8.43 -7.95 -29.74
CA GLY A 236 -8.41 -9.32 -30.25
C GLY A 236 -7.23 -9.62 -31.17
N VAL A 237 -7.14 -10.88 -31.60
CA VAL A 237 -6.07 -11.36 -32.47
C VAL A 237 -6.49 -11.14 -33.92
N GLU A 238 -5.68 -10.40 -34.66
CA GLU A 238 -5.83 -10.25 -36.12
C GLU A 238 -5.35 -11.52 -36.84
N LEU A 239 -6.22 -12.10 -37.66
CA LEU A 239 -5.98 -13.35 -38.36
C LEU A 239 -6.17 -13.15 -39.86
N PHE A 240 -5.15 -13.52 -40.64
CA PHE A 240 -5.23 -13.59 -42.10
C PHE A 240 -5.26 -15.05 -42.54
N MET A 241 -6.47 -15.58 -42.78
CA MET A 241 -6.68 -17.03 -42.93
C MET A 241 -7.22 -17.40 -44.31
N LYS A 242 -6.89 -18.61 -44.77
CA LYS A 242 -7.52 -19.28 -45.92
C LYS A 242 -8.47 -20.41 -45.45
N GLU A 243 -9.22 -20.98 -46.39
CA GLU A 243 -10.04 -22.17 -46.11
C GLU A 243 -9.22 -23.35 -45.55
N ALA A 244 -9.79 -24.03 -44.55
CA ALA A 244 -9.22 -25.10 -43.74
C ALA A 244 -7.98 -24.70 -42.91
N GLU A 245 -7.72 -23.41 -42.74
CA GLU A 245 -6.71 -22.93 -41.79
C GLU A 245 -7.31 -22.82 -40.38
N THR A 246 -6.47 -23.07 -39.38
CA THR A 246 -6.85 -23.00 -37.97
C THR A 246 -5.86 -22.11 -37.23
N ALA A 247 -6.38 -21.22 -36.39
CA ALA A 247 -5.64 -20.42 -35.43
C ALA A 247 -6.12 -20.75 -34.00
N THR A 248 -5.34 -20.38 -32.99
CA THR A 248 -5.75 -20.50 -31.59
C THR A 248 -5.98 -19.10 -31.04
N VAL A 249 -7.17 -18.87 -30.49
CA VAL A 249 -7.58 -17.61 -29.85
C VAL A 249 -8.13 -17.95 -28.48
N GLU A 250 -7.57 -17.38 -27.42
CA GLU A 250 -7.95 -17.67 -26.02
C GLU A 250 -8.02 -19.18 -25.71
N GLY A 251 -7.02 -19.92 -26.20
CA GLY A 251 -6.92 -21.37 -26.02
C GLY A 251 -7.89 -22.21 -26.87
N LYS A 252 -8.81 -21.59 -27.63
CA LYS A 252 -9.79 -22.28 -28.47
C LYS A 252 -9.36 -22.28 -29.95
N PRO A 253 -9.53 -23.40 -30.68
CA PRO A 253 -9.24 -23.44 -32.10
C PRO A 253 -10.33 -22.72 -32.89
N VAL A 254 -9.92 -21.77 -33.73
CA VAL A 254 -10.74 -21.03 -34.69
C VAL A 254 -10.38 -21.50 -36.09
N GLU A 255 -11.30 -22.13 -36.81
CA GLU A 255 -11.08 -22.69 -38.15
C GLU A 255 -12.00 -22.02 -39.18
N VAL A 256 -11.42 -21.55 -40.29
CA VAL A 256 -12.18 -21.06 -41.43
C VAL A 256 -12.52 -22.22 -42.35
N ILE A 257 -13.75 -22.72 -42.34
CA ILE A 257 -14.17 -23.89 -43.13
C ILE A 257 -14.38 -23.52 -44.59
N THR A 258 -15.05 -22.40 -44.87
CA THR A 258 -15.40 -21.98 -46.23
C THR A 258 -15.49 -20.46 -46.34
N ILE A 259 -14.99 -19.89 -47.43
CA ILE A 259 -15.04 -18.46 -47.73
C ILE A 259 -15.92 -18.24 -48.97
N ALA A 260 -17.09 -17.64 -48.79
CA ALA A 260 -17.97 -17.20 -49.86
C ALA A 260 -17.70 -15.72 -50.21
N GLU A 261 -18.46 -15.17 -51.16
CA GLU A 261 -18.25 -13.80 -51.66
C GLU A 261 -18.43 -12.71 -50.58
N ASN A 262 -19.42 -12.87 -49.69
CA ASN A 262 -19.76 -11.86 -48.66
C ASN A 262 -19.95 -12.47 -47.26
N SER A 263 -19.44 -13.68 -47.05
CA SER A 263 -19.60 -14.39 -45.77
C SER A 263 -18.61 -15.54 -45.65
N ILE A 264 -18.33 -15.96 -44.43
CA ILE A 264 -17.54 -17.15 -44.13
C ILE A 264 -18.34 -18.14 -43.28
N LEU A 265 -18.00 -19.44 -43.40
CA LEU A 265 -18.38 -20.46 -42.42
C LEU A 265 -17.16 -20.71 -41.54
N ILE A 266 -17.27 -20.37 -40.26
CA ILE A 266 -16.21 -20.52 -39.27
C ILE A 266 -16.63 -21.48 -38.17
N SER A 267 -15.67 -22.20 -37.59
CA SER A 267 -15.85 -23.11 -36.46
C SER A 267 -14.98 -22.65 -35.30
N VAL A 268 -15.58 -22.42 -34.14
CA VAL A 268 -14.85 -22.19 -32.88
C VAL A 268 -15.10 -23.38 -31.97
N ASP A 269 -14.04 -24.16 -31.71
CA ASP A 269 -14.11 -25.40 -30.93
C ASP A 269 -15.21 -26.37 -31.42
N GLY A 270 -15.35 -26.50 -32.73
CA GLY A 270 -16.34 -27.38 -33.38
C GLY A 270 -17.75 -26.80 -33.50
N ILE A 271 -18.01 -25.60 -32.98
CA ILE A 271 -19.30 -24.91 -33.16
C ILE A 271 -19.24 -24.04 -34.42
N GLU A 272 -19.99 -24.43 -35.45
CA GLU A 272 -20.00 -23.74 -36.74
C GLU A 272 -21.03 -22.61 -36.79
N LYS A 273 -20.64 -21.45 -37.36
CA LYS A 273 -21.55 -20.34 -37.70
C LYS A 273 -21.15 -19.69 -39.02
N ILE A 274 -22.14 -19.09 -39.67
CA ILE A 274 -21.92 -18.21 -40.81
C ILE A 274 -21.83 -16.78 -40.28
N ILE A 275 -20.82 -16.03 -40.73
CA ILE A 275 -20.62 -14.61 -40.42
C ILE A 275 -20.51 -13.85 -41.75
N SER A 276 -21.24 -12.75 -41.88
CA SER A 276 -21.19 -11.88 -43.05
C SER A 276 -19.99 -10.93 -42.99
N ASP A 277 -19.64 -10.30 -44.12
CA ASP A 277 -18.69 -9.19 -44.14
C ASP A 277 -19.13 -8.05 -43.19
N GLN A 278 -18.20 -7.52 -42.40
CA GLN A 278 -18.41 -6.50 -41.35
C GLN A 278 -19.38 -6.91 -40.22
N GLU A 279 -19.67 -8.20 -40.07
CA GLU A 279 -20.49 -8.71 -38.96
C GLU A 279 -19.58 -9.21 -37.84
N ASP A 280 -19.82 -8.76 -36.60
CA ASP A 280 -19.33 -9.41 -35.39
C ASP A 280 -20.35 -10.45 -34.91
N ARG A 281 -19.84 -11.60 -34.46
CA ARG A 281 -20.64 -12.68 -33.92
C ARG A 281 -19.89 -13.46 -32.85
N GLU A 282 -20.50 -13.59 -31.68
CA GLU A 282 -20.04 -14.51 -30.64
C GLU A 282 -20.29 -15.99 -31.01
N ILE A 283 -19.25 -16.81 -30.87
CA ILE A 283 -19.24 -18.25 -31.07
C ILE A 283 -18.47 -18.92 -29.95
N ASN A 284 -19.17 -19.63 -29.06
CA ASN A 284 -18.55 -20.33 -27.94
C ASN A 284 -17.73 -19.39 -27.01
N GLY A 285 -18.21 -18.18 -26.74
CA GLY A 285 -17.51 -17.18 -25.91
C GLY A 285 -16.32 -16.49 -26.59
N ILE A 286 -16.21 -16.58 -27.91
CA ILE A 286 -15.23 -15.82 -28.71
C ILE A 286 -16.01 -14.97 -29.70
N HIS A 287 -15.78 -13.66 -29.67
CA HIS A 287 -16.25 -12.73 -30.69
C HIS A 287 -15.38 -12.84 -31.92
N VAL A 288 -16.00 -12.79 -33.10
CA VAL A 288 -15.32 -12.92 -34.40
C VAL A 288 -15.90 -11.88 -35.33
N LEU A 289 -15.10 -10.85 -35.62
CA LEU A 289 -15.39 -9.79 -36.57
C LEU A 289 -14.73 -10.11 -37.92
N VAL A 290 -15.51 -10.05 -39.00
CA VAL A 290 -14.99 -10.17 -40.37
C VAL A 290 -14.65 -8.79 -40.91
N GLU A 291 -13.37 -8.44 -40.95
CA GLU A 291 -12.92 -7.14 -41.46
C GLU A 291 -12.88 -7.08 -42.98
N ASN A 292 -12.55 -8.18 -43.65
CA ASN A 292 -12.43 -8.17 -45.11
C ASN A 292 -12.49 -9.57 -45.70
N ILE A 293 -13.14 -9.71 -46.85
CA ILE A 293 -13.19 -10.95 -47.60
C ILE A 293 -12.55 -10.77 -48.98
N LEU A 294 -11.43 -11.46 -49.19
CA LEU A 294 -10.72 -11.50 -50.46
C LEU A 294 -11.15 -12.73 -51.27
N TYR A 295 -12.39 -12.75 -51.75
CA TYR A 295 -12.95 -13.86 -52.51
C TYR A 295 -12.41 -13.94 -53.95
N LYS A 296 -12.01 -15.14 -54.39
CA LYS A 296 -11.54 -15.38 -55.77
C LYS A 296 -12.39 -16.43 -56.47
N ASN A 297 -13.08 -16.01 -57.55
CA ASN A 297 -14.03 -16.85 -58.29
C ASN A 297 -13.44 -17.60 -59.51
N TYR A 298 -12.12 -17.60 -59.68
CA TYR A 298 -11.45 -18.27 -60.80
C TYR A 298 -10.77 -19.57 -60.36
N GLU A 299 -10.67 -20.52 -61.29
CA GLU A 299 -10.06 -21.84 -61.02
C GLU A 299 -8.60 -21.69 -60.56
N GLY A 300 -8.28 -22.21 -59.37
CA GLY A 300 -6.97 -22.09 -58.73
C GLY A 300 -6.74 -20.80 -57.95
N GLY A 301 -7.75 -19.92 -57.81
CA GLY A 301 -7.73 -18.83 -56.85
C GLY A 301 -7.83 -19.35 -55.41
N VAL A 302 -7.10 -18.71 -54.49
CA VAL A 302 -7.21 -18.96 -53.03
C VAL A 302 -7.88 -17.75 -52.41
N SER A 303 -9.06 -17.96 -51.84
CA SER A 303 -9.79 -16.95 -51.06
C SER A 303 -9.11 -16.79 -49.69
N HIS A 304 -9.09 -15.56 -49.19
CA HIS A 304 -8.59 -15.23 -47.84
C HIS A 304 -9.62 -14.38 -47.11
N VAL A 305 -9.52 -14.36 -45.79
CA VAL A 305 -10.33 -13.53 -44.91
C VAL A 305 -9.43 -12.89 -43.85
N GLU A 306 -9.69 -11.62 -43.55
CA GLU A 306 -9.13 -10.87 -42.43
C GLU A 306 -10.18 -10.90 -41.31
N LEU A 307 -9.78 -11.43 -40.15
CA LEU A 307 -10.63 -11.58 -38.97
C LEU A 307 -9.98 -10.91 -37.78
N ILE A 308 -10.81 -10.40 -36.88
CA ILE A 308 -10.42 -10.12 -35.50
C ILE A 308 -11.20 -11.08 -34.62
N ALA A 309 -10.48 -11.82 -33.77
CA ALA A 309 -11.11 -12.76 -32.86
C ALA A 309 -10.57 -12.60 -31.44
N GLY A 310 -11.46 -12.51 -30.45
CA GLY A 310 -11.10 -12.22 -29.06
C GLY A 310 -12.25 -12.49 -28.08
N LEU A 311 -12.08 -12.09 -26.83
CA LEU A 311 -13.16 -12.11 -25.83
C LEU A 311 -14.25 -11.10 -26.17
N GLU A 312 -13.82 -9.93 -26.65
CA GLU A 312 -14.60 -8.89 -27.31
C GLU A 312 -13.87 -8.49 -28.61
N THR A 313 -14.55 -7.84 -29.55
CA THR A 313 -13.91 -7.30 -30.77
C THR A 313 -14.00 -5.79 -30.86
N ASP A 314 -15.19 -5.21 -30.66
CA ASP A 314 -15.43 -3.76 -30.63
C ASP A 314 -16.25 -3.47 -29.35
N GLU A 315 -15.73 -2.63 -28.47
CA GLU A 315 -16.34 -2.31 -27.17
C GLU A 315 -16.39 -0.79 -26.98
N THR A 316 -17.51 -0.27 -26.51
CA THR A 316 -17.62 1.14 -26.10
C THR A 316 -17.50 1.22 -24.59
N VAL A 317 -16.46 1.91 -24.11
CA VAL A 317 -16.14 2.06 -22.69
C VAL A 317 -16.13 3.53 -22.30
N LYS A 318 -16.57 3.84 -21.08
CA LYS A 318 -16.58 5.19 -20.50
C LYS A 318 -15.75 5.26 -19.24
N ASP A 319 -15.37 6.48 -18.86
CA ASP A 319 -14.84 6.76 -17.54
C ASP A 319 -15.79 6.23 -16.45
N GLY A 320 -15.25 5.39 -15.56
CA GLY A 320 -15.98 4.71 -14.49
C GLY A 320 -16.75 3.45 -14.89
N ASP A 321 -16.72 3.01 -16.15
CA ASP A 321 -17.26 1.70 -16.53
C ASP A 321 -16.33 0.57 -16.02
N ASP A 322 -16.89 -0.60 -15.74
CA ASP A 322 -16.11 -1.78 -15.34
C ASP A 322 -15.15 -2.21 -16.45
N PHE A 323 -13.96 -2.67 -16.08
CA PHE A 323 -12.93 -3.10 -17.02
C PHE A 323 -13.12 -4.56 -17.42
N GLU A 324 -13.80 -4.80 -18.54
CA GLU A 324 -14.10 -6.17 -19.03
C GLU A 324 -13.27 -6.62 -20.26
N LEU A 325 -12.35 -5.77 -20.72
CA LEU A 325 -11.67 -5.95 -22.01
C LEU A 325 -10.81 -7.22 -22.10
N PHE A 326 -10.12 -7.58 -21.00
CA PHE A 326 -9.24 -8.75 -20.94
C PHE A 326 -9.65 -9.80 -19.90
N VAL A 327 -10.54 -9.42 -18.98
CA VAL A 327 -10.99 -10.26 -17.88
C VAL A 327 -12.50 -10.08 -17.75
N LYS A 328 -13.27 -11.18 -17.79
CA LYS A 328 -14.73 -11.12 -17.71
C LYS A 328 -15.20 -11.39 -16.30
N ASP A 329 -16.31 -10.74 -15.93
CA ASP A 329 -17.01 -10.95 -14.67
C ASP A 329 -16.18 -10.60 -13.41
N GLU A 330 -15.18 -9.72 -13.54
CA GLU A 330 -14.39 -9.19 -12.42
C GLU A 330 -14.61 -7.68 -12.27
N GLU A 331 -15.48 -7.28 -11.33
CA GLU A 331 -15.81 -5.87 -11.02
C GLU A 331 -14.68 -5.17 -10.20
N ILE A 332 -13.44 -5.66 -10.29
CA ILE A 332 -12.29 -5.22 -9.48
C ILE A 332 -11.66 -3.93 -9.99
N TRP A 333 -11.81 -3.67 -11.30
CA TRP A 333 -11.14 -2.59 -12.01
C TRP A 333 -12.16 -1.78 -12.78
N THR A 334 -12.05 -0.46 -12.76
CA THR A 334 -12.84 0.45 -13.60
C THR A 334 -11.94 1.27 -14.50
N TRP A 335 -12.45 1.66 -15.64
CA TRP A 335 -11.79 2.57 -16.57
C TRP A 335 -11.64 3.96 -15.97
N VAL A 336 -10.47 4.58 -16.17
CA VAL A 336 -10.26 6.01 -15.95
C VAL A 336 -9.82 6.64 -17.25
N ILE A 337 -10.63 7.54 -17.80
CA ILE A 337 -10.43 8.11 -19.14
C ILE A 337 -10.45 9.62 -19.05
N GLN A 338 -9.32 10.25 -19.34
CA GLN A 338 -9.20 11.70 -19.40
C GLN A 338 -8.53 12.13 -20.70
N LEU A 339 -9.35 12.48 -21.69
CA LEU A 339 -8.90 13.03 -22.97
C LEU A 339 -9.31 14.51 -23.12
N GLY A 340 -8.48 15.30 -23.77
CA GLY A 340 -8.73 16.74 -24.00
C GLY A 340 -8.44 17.68 -22.82
N ALA A 341 -7.85 17.17 -21.75
CA ALA A 341 -7.28 17.96 -20.65
C ALA A 341 -5.89 17.43 -20.29
N GLU A 342 -4.99 18.30 -19.85
CA GLU A 342 -3.63 17.91 -19.45
C GLU A 342 -3.60 17.45 -17.97
N PRO A 343 -3.00 16.29 -17.65
CA PRO A 343 -2.44 15.29 -18.58
C PRO A 343 -3.54 14.46 -19.26
N GLN A 344 -3.29 14.01 -20.50
CA GLN A 344 -4.19 13.09 -21.20
C GLN A 344 -3.80 11.64 -20.92
N TYR A 345 -4.76 10.80 -20.53
CA TYR A 345 -4.48 9.40 -20.24
C TYR A 345 -5.71 8.50 -20.38
N ILE A 346 -5.41 7.21 -20.54
CA ILE A 346 -6.35 6.11 -20.45
C ILE A 346 -5.77 5.17 -19.39
N GLY A 347 -6.59 4.70 -18.47
CA GLY A 347 -6.12 3.91 -17.34
C GLY A 347 -7.19 3.00 -16.77
N ILE A 348 -6.79 2.29 -15.73
CA ILE A 348 -7.69 1.53 -14.87
C ILE A 348 -7.36 1.82 -13.42
N VAL A 349 -8.38 1.80 -12.58
CA VAL A 349 -8.24 1.97 -11.13
C VAL A 349 -8.94 0.84 -10.41
N ASN A 350 -8.32 0.36 -9.33
CA ASN A 350 -8.90 -0.68 -8.50
C ASN A 350 -10.10 -0.13 -7.70
N GLN A 351 -11.19 -0.90 -7.62
CA GLN A 351 -12.43 -0.54 -6.91
C GLN A 351 -12.61 -1.26 -5.57
N GLU A 352 -11.64 -2.08 -5.16
CA GLU A 352 -11.77 -2.95 -3.99
C GLU A 352 -10.81 -2.52 -2.90
N ALA A 353 -11.22 -2.65 -1.64
CA ALA A 353 -10.35 -2.40 -0.49
C ALA A 353 -9.81 -3.73 0.05
N TYR A 354 -8.49 -3.86 0.12
CA TYR A 354 -7.79 -5.03 0.66
C TYR A 354 -7.35 -4.71 2.09
N LYS A 355 -8.27 -4.76 3.05
CA LYS A 355 -8.02 -4.27 4.42
C LYS A 355 -8.36 -5.23 5.55
N ASP A 356 -9.38 -6.07 5.38
CA ASP A 356 -9.87 -6.99 6.42
C ASP A 356 -9.42 -8.42 6.10
N ILE A 357 -9.26 -9.31 7.09
CA ILE A 357 -8.87 -10.72 6.83
C ILE A 357 -10.04 -11.72 6.92
N ASP A 358 -11.16 -11.33 7.51
CA ASP A 358 -12.27 -12.22 7.86
C ASP A 358 -13.64 -11.79 7.29
N GLU A 359 -13.79 -10.53 6.86
CA GLU A 359 -15.06 -10.00 6.32
C GLU A 359 -15.32 -10.43 4.86
N ASP A 360 -14.30 -10.36 4.01
CA ASP A 360 -14.39 -10.69 2.59
C ASP A 360 -13.47 -11.88 2.24
N GLU A 361 -13.99 -12.91 1.57
CA GLU A 361 -13.17 -14.05 1.14
C GLU A 361 -12.29 -13.72 -0.07
N ASP A 362 -12.71 -12.76 -0.90
CA ASP A 362 -12.09 -12.42 -2.18
C ASP A 362 -11.13 -11.22 -2.07
N TYR A 363 -11.39 -10.27 -1.16
CA TYR A 363 -10.61 -9.02 -1.02
C TYR A 363 -9.97 -8.84 0.36
N LYS A 364 -9.12 -9.81 0.73
CA LYS A 364 -8.42 -9.77 2.02
C LYS A 364 -7.24 -8.83 2.02
N ALA A 365 -6.90 -8.31 3.19
CA ALA A 365 -5.61 -7.67 3.42
C ALA A 365 -4.46 -8.55 2.91
N ILE A 366 -3.48 -7.97 2.22
CA ILE A 366 -2.46 -8.75 1.49
C ILE A 366 -1.40 -9.22 2.48
N GLY A 367 -1.35 -10.52 2.76
CA GLY A 367 -0.37 -11.13 3.66
C GLY A 367 1.02 -11.33 3.03
N ILE A 368 2.01 -11.67 3.84
CA ILE A 368 3.38 -11.95 3.36
C ILE A 368 3.38 -13.11 2.35
N GLY A 369 3.87 -12.84 1.14
CA GLY A 369 3.92 -13.76 0.01
C GLY A 369 2.69 -13.73 -0.88
N GLU A 370 1.63 -13.02 -0.48
CA GLU A 370 0.43 -12.78 -1.29
C GLU A 370 0.63 -11.57 -2.20
N SER A 371 -0.26 -11.42 -3.18
CA SER A 371 -0.10 -10.39 -4.20
C SER A 371 -1.40 -9.94 -4.84
N LEU A 372 -1.46 -8.66 -5.18
CA LEU A 372 -2.41 -8.07 -6.12
C LEU A 372 -1.82 -8.13 -7.54
N VAL A 373 -2.62 -8.53 -8.53
CA VAL A 373 -2.19 -8.66 -9.92
C VAL A 373 -3.04 -7.76 -10.81
N LEU A 374 -2.39 -6.90 -11.60
CA LEU A 374 -3.06 -6.10 -12.62
C LEU A 374 -3.54 -7.01 -13.76
N PRO A 375 -4.61 -6.63 -14.49
CA PRO A 375 -5.16 -7.44 -15.58
C PRO A 375 -4.11 -7.93 -16.57
N ASN A 376 -4.37 -9.09 -17.18
CA ASN A 376 -3.46 -9.76 -18.12
C ASN A 376 -2.07 -10.09 -17.51
N ASP A 377 -2.00 -10.32 -16.20
CA ASP A 377 -0.75 -10.52 -15.46
C ASP A 377 0.28 -9.41 -15.76
N TYR A 378 -0.20 -8.18 -15.98
CA TYR A 378 0.68 -7.12 -16.45
C TYR A 378 1.68 -6.72 -15.36
N LEU A 379 1.25 -6.63 -14.11
CA LEU A 379 2.14 -6.30 -13.00
C LEU A 379 1.65 -7.02 -11.75
N GLN A 380 2.58 -7.61 -11.00
CA GLN A 380 2.29 -8.22 -9.71
C GLN A 380 2.87 -7.35 -8.60
N ILE A 381 2.02 -6.91 -7.68
CA ILE A 381 2.34 -6.18 -6.46
C ILE A 381 2.29 -7.19 -5.31
N MET A 382 3.45 -7.52 -4.74
CA MET A 382 3.56 -8.58 -3.73
C MET A 382 4.12 -8.00 -2.43
N TYR A 383 3.43 -8.29 -1.32
CA TYR A 383 4.01 -8.06 0.00
C TYR A 383 5.05 -9.15 0.26
N GLN A 384 6.32 -8.86 -0.02
CA GLN A 384 7.33 -9.90 -0.18
C GLN A 384 7.81 -10.46 1.15
N SER A 385 8.16 -9.60 2.10
CA SER A 385 8.74 -9.99 3.38
C SER A 385 8.77 -8.82 4.36
N VAL A 386 9.10 -9.13 5.61
CA VAL A 386 9.56 -8.16 6.61
C VAL A 386 10.98 -8.55 7.01
N THR A 387 11.85 -7.58 7.28
CA THR A 387 13.13 -7.84 7.93
C THR A 387 12.90 -8.51 9.29
N GLN A 388 13.70 -9.54 9.56
CA GLN A 388 13.64 -10.26 10.83
C GLN A 388 14.73 -9.70 11.73
N GLU A 389 14.33 -8.86 12.68
CA GLU A 389 15.24 -8.27 13.65
C GLU A 389 15.42 -9.18 14.86
N GLU A 390 16.60 -9.11 15.47
CA GLU A 390 16.83 -9.75 16.76
C GLU A 390 15.92 -9.08 17.80
N MET A 391 15.28 -9.87 18.66
CA MET A 391 14.33 -9.40 19.67
C MET A 391 14.95 -9.54 21.05
N THR A 392 14.84 -8.50 21.87
CA THR A 392 15.09 -8.57 23.31
C THR A 392 13.78 -8.89 24.03
N ASP A 393 13.65 -10.10 24.58
CA ASP A 393 12.49 -10.50 25.37
C ASP A 393 12.62 -10.04 26.83
N MET A 394 11.61 -9.33 27.34
CA MET A 394 11.54 -8.85 28.72
C MET A 394 10.34 -9.41 29.45
N ASP A 395 10.49 -9.66 30.76
CA ASP A 395 9.46 -10.14 31.68
C ASP A 395 9.33 -9.16 32.88
N PHE A 396 8.20 -8.46 32.96
CA PHE A 396 7.88 -7.47 34.01
C PHE A 396 7.02 -8.10 35.10
N LYS A 397 7.36 -7.85 36.38
CA LYS A 397 6.64 -8.38 37.55
C LYS A 397 6.67 -7.40 38.69
N VAL A 398 5.65 -7.40 39.54
CA VAL A 398 5.74 -6.71 40.83
C VAL A 398 6.43 -7.62 41.85
N LYS A 399 7.53 -7.16 42.45
CA LYS A 399 8.23 -7.89 43.53
C LYS A 399 8.35 -7.05 44.78
N ASN A 400 8.11 -7.68 45.93
CA ASN A 400 8.43 -7.10 47.23
C ASN A 400 9.85 -7.51 47.66
N LYS A 401 10.73 -6.52 47.86
CA LYS A 401 12.08 -6.72 48.39
C LYS A 401 12.28 -5.75 49.55
N ASP A 402 12.69 -6.28 50.70
CA ASP A 402 12.89 -5.53 51.94
C ASP A 402 11.68 -4.66 52.39
N GLY A 403 10.46 -5.11 52.07
CA GLY A 403 9.22 -4.42 52.44
C GLY A 403 8.83 -3.26 51.52
N LYS A 404 9.54 -3.06 50.40
CA LYS A 404 9.19 -2.12 49.33
C LYS A 404 8.83 -2.89 48.07
N GLU A 405 7.82 -2.41 47.34
CA GLU A 405 7.42 -2.95 46.04
C GLU A 405 8.24 -2.29 44.94
N TYR A 406 8.67 -3.11 43.99
CA TYR A 406 9.43 -2.71 42.81
C TYR A 406 8.79 -3.36 41.58
N LEU A 407 8.80 -2.64 40.47
CA LEU A 407 8.64 -3.24 39.15
C LEU A 407 9.97 -3.91 38.80
N PHE A 408 9.96 -5.23 38.87
CA PHE A 408 11.09 -6.07 38.49
C PHE A 408 11.01 -6.35 37.00
N VAL A 409 12.06 -6.03 36.26
CA VAL A 409 12.19 -6.33 34.83
C VAL A 409 13.34 -7.30 34.65
N LYS A 410 13.15 -8.33 33.83
CA LYS A 410 14.21 -9.28 33.50
C LYS A 410 14.25 -9.51 32.00
N GLY A 411 15.43 -9.35 31.40
CA GLY A 411 15.69 -9.75 30.02
C GLY A 411 15.93 -11.25 29.88
N ASP A 412 15.83 -11.74 28.66
CA ASP A 412 16.25 -13.08 28.24
C ASP A 412 17.77 -13.25 28.19
N ASN A 413 18.51 -12.15 27.98
CA ASN A 413 19.96 -12.12 27.78
C ASN A 413 20.71 -11.43 28.94
N GLU A 414 22.05 -11.59 28.99
CA GLU A 414 22.88 -10.97 30.05
C GLU A 414 23.09 -9.45 29.83
N ASP A 415 22.84 -8.99 28.62
CA ASP A 415 23.03 -7.64 28.08
C ASP A 415 21.72 -6.97 27.65
N ALA A 416 20.60 -7.42 28.22
CA ALA A 416 19.28 -6.90 27.88
C ALA A 416 19.09 -5.41 28.23
N PHE A 417 19.89 -4.86 29.14
CA PHE A 417 19.83 -3.43 29.50
C PHE A 417 21.22 -2.82 29.59
N ASN A 418 21.39 -1.64 28.99
CA ASN A 418 22.68 -0.96 28.89
C ASN A 418 22.62 0.43 29.53
N PHE A 419 23.56 0.71 30.45
CA PHE A 419 23.77 2.04 31.02
C PHE A 419 25.25 2.42 31.00
N GLY A 420 25.61 3.33 30.10
CA GLY A 420 26.99 3.76 29.92
C GLY A 420 27.86 2.67 29.31
N SER A 421 28.59 1.92 30.14
CA SER A 421 29.45 0.80 29.70
C SER A 421 29.25 -0.45 30.56
N THR A 422 28.07 -0.56 31.15
CA THR A 422 27.70 -1.65 32.06
C THR A 422 26.37 -2.21 31.59
N ASP A 423 26.35 -3.53 31.50
CA ASP A 423 25.24 -4.29 30.97
C ASP A 423 24.56 -5.00 32.15
N PHE A 424 23.24 -5.14 32.07
CA PHE A 424 22.41 -5.72 33.13
C PHE A 424 21.41 -6.70 32.52
N ASP A 425 21.17 -7.80 33.23
CA ASP A 425 20.16 -8.82 32.86
C ASP A 425 18.80 -8.58 33.54
N ARG A 426 18.78 -7.76 34.59
CA ARG A 426 17.58 -7.47 35.40
C ARG A 426 17.66 -6.13 36.11
N LEU A 427 16.51 -5.52 36.30
CA LEU A 427 16.35 -4.22 36.94
C LEU A 427 15.25 -4.26 38.00
N TYR A 428 15.37 -3.40 39.01
CA TYR A 428 14.33 -3.07 39.97
C TYR A 428 13.99 -1.59 39.80
N ILE A 429 12.74 -1.26 39.56
CA ILE A 429 12.30 0.11 39.26
C ILE A 429 11.24 0.53 40.27
N ASP A 430 11.35 1.75 40.77
CA ASP A 430 10.33 2.38 41.60
C ASP A 430 10.17 3.88 41.26
N SER A 431 9.40 4.61 42.06
CA SER A 431 9.15 6.04 41.85
C SER A 431 10.38 6.94 42.09
N THR A 432 11.49 6.38 42.55
CA THR A 432 12.72 7.10 42.94
C THR A 432 13.92 6.77 42.05
N GLY A 433 13.92 5.63 41.34
CA GLY A 433 14.97 5.31 40.40
C GLY A 433 14.94 3.88 39.87
N ILE A 434 15.98 3.57 39.09
CA ILE A 434 16.30 2.27 38.52
C ILE A 434 17.51 1.70 39.26
N TYR A 435 17.42 0.45 39.70
CA TYR A 435 18.40 -0.24 40.54
C TYR A 435 18.79 -1.59 39.94
N ASP A 436 19.99 -2.06 40.28
CA ASP A 436 20.48 -3.38 39.89
C ASP A 436 19.97 -4.53 40.79
N GLU A 437 20.52 -5.73 40.62
CA GLU A 437 20.12 -6.90 41.41
C GLU A 437 20.40 -6.81 42.91
N ASP A 438 21.40 -6.01 43.30
CA ASP A 438 21.80 -5.75 44.68
C ASP A 438 21.10 -4.52 45.27
N LEU A 439 20.20 -3.89 44.50
CA LEU A 439 19.54 -2.61 44.80
C LEU A 439 20.51 -1.43 44.87
N GLU A 440 21.64 -1.51 44.17
CA GLU A 440 22.50 -0.35 43.94
C GLU A 440 21.84 0.55 42.88
N PHE A 441 21.80 1.85 43.17
CA PHE A 441 21.17 2.83 42.30
C PHE A 441 21.98 3.00 41.01
N ILE A 442 21.34 2.82 39.87
CA ILE A 442 21.93 2.98 38.53
C ILE A 442 21.69 4.41 38.05
N THR A 443 20.40 4.78 37.89
CA THR A 443 19.99 6.06 37.32
C THR A 443 18.57 6.42 37.77
N SER A 444 18.21 7.71 37.67
CA SER A 444 16.85 8.22 37.87
C SER A 444 16.21 8.73 36.58
N ASP A 445 16.86 8.48 35.44
CA ASP A 445 16.45 8.98 34.13
C ASP A 445 15.99 7.81 33.24
N LYS A 446 16.87 7.30 32.39
CA LYS A 446 16.57 6.20 31.46
C LYS A 446 17.70 5.18 31.34
N ILE A 447 17.35 3.98 30.91
CA ILE A 447 18.28 2.88 30.58
C ILE A 447 17.92 2.30 29.21
N GLN A 448 18.92 1.99 28.38
CA GLN A 448 18.71 1.46 27.03
C GLN A 448 18.35 -0.03 27.07
N ILE A 449 17.54 -0.49 26.13
CA ILE A 449 17.12 -1.90 26.00
C ILE A 449 17.93 -2.56 24.87
N GLY A 450 18.77 -3.54 25.22
CA GLY A 450 19.69 -4.19 24.29
C GLY A 450 20.50 -3.16 23.49
N ASP A 451 20.66 -3.43 22.21
CA ASP A 451 21.26 -2.50 21.24
C ASP A 451 20.23 -1.61 20.53
N SER A 452 18.97 -1.64 20.95
CA SER A 452 17.89 -0.85 20.34
C SER A 452 17.94 0.64 20.70
N ASP A 453 17.25 1.46 19.91
CA ASP A 453 16.98 2.88 20.23
C ASP A 453 15.87 3.05 21.29
N SER A 454 15.42 1.97 21.92
CA SER A 454 14.38 2.00 22.93
C SER A 454 14.97 2.10 24.33
N PHE A 455 14.28 2.83 25.21
CA PHE A 455 14.69 3.07 26.59
C PHE A 455 13.60 2.63 27.56
N LEU A 456 13.97 2.39 28.82
CA LEU A 456 13.04 2.35 29.96
C LEU A 456 13.22 3.64 30.77
N GLU A 457 12.16 4.42 30.91
CA GLU A 457 12.15 5.69 31.67
C GLU A 457 11.54 5.55 33.08
N MET A 458 11.84 6.50 33.98
CA MET A 458 11.32 6.53 35.36
C MET A 458 9.84 6.96 35.44
N GLY A 459 9.12 6.50 36.48
CA GLY A 459 7.76 6.93 36.82
C GLY A 459 6.66 6.11 36.13
N SER A 460 6.97 5.60 34.95
CA SER A 460 6.29 4.54 34.23
C SER A 460 7.29 4.00 33.24
N ILE A 461 7.35 2.69 33.04
CA ILE A 461 8.23 2.15 32.02
C ILE A 461 7.67 2.58 30.68
N LYS A 462 8.31 3.59 30.10
CA LYS A 462 7.97 4.13 28.81
C LYS A 462 8.89 3.51 27.78
N ILE A 463 8.35 2.73 26.85
CA ILE A 463 9.05 2.22 25.67
C ILE A 463 8.40 2.92 24.48
N ARG A 464 8.95 4.06 24.08
CA ARG A 464 8.32 4.99 23.12
C ARG A 464 6.87 5.34 23.53
N ASP A 465 5.86 4.89 22.80
CA ASP A 465 4.46 5.20 23.09
C ASP A 465 3.80 4.24 24.10
N LEU A 466 4.46 3.13 24.40
CA LEU A 466 4.03 2.23 25.46
C LEU A 466 4.39 2.82 26.82
N ARG A 467 3.46 2.75 27.76
CA ARG A 467 3.60 3.18 29.15
C ARG A 467 3.06 2.11 30.10
N ILE A 468 3.94 1.46 30.85
CA ILE A 468 3.57 0.48 31.87
C ILE A 468 3.60 1.15 33.25
N LEU A 469 2.51 1.07 34.01
CA LEU A 469 2.47 1.61 35.37
C LEU A 469 3.34 0.76 36.32
N LEU A 470 4.00 1.40 37.29
CA LEU A 470 4.97 0.76 38.19
C LEU A 470 4.38 -0.39 39.04
N ASP A 471 3.08 -0.37 39.28
CA ASP A 471 2.36 -1.38 40.03
C ASP A 471 1.64 -2.41 39.13
N LEU A 472 1.89 -2.35 37.82
CA LEU A 472 1.16 -3.10 36.78
C LEU A 472 -0.36 -2.95 36.91
N ALA A 473 -0.86 -1.82 37.41
CA ALA A 473 -2.30 -1.58 37.45
C ALA A 473 -2.89 -1.29 36.07
N ASP A 474 -2.05 -0.86 35.11
CA ASP A 474 -2.44 -0.59 33.74
C ASP A 474 -1.22 -0.67 32.81
N ILE A 475 -1.49 -0.95 31.54
CA ILE A 475 -0.55 -0.90 30.43
C ILE A 475 -1.21 0.01 29.40
N ILE A 476 -0.60 1.15 29.11
CA ILE A 476 -1.19 2.19 28.28
C ILE A 476 -0.35 2.32 27.01
N PHE A 477 -0.94 2.19 25.84
CA PHE A 477 -0.28 2.43 24.55
C PHE A 477 -1.00 3.56 23.82
N GLN A 478 -0.27 4.61 23.43
CA GLN A 478 -0.84 5.82 22.82
C GLN A 478 -2.04 6.42 23.60
N GLY A 479 -2.00 6.31 24.92
CA GLY A 479 -3.08 6.80 25.80
C GLY A 479 -4.28 5.85 25.96
N VAL A 480 -4.30 4.71 25.29
CA VAL A 480 -5.34 3.68 25.39
C VAL A 480 -4.87 2.58 26.35
N SER A 481 -5.73 2.18 27.29
CA SER A 481 -5.46 1.07 28.20
C SER A 481 -5.59 -0.27 27.44
N MET A 482 -4.57 -1.11 27.57
CA MET A 482 -4.50 -2.47 27.04
C MET A 482 -4.89 -3.53 28.09
N ALA A 483 -5.33 -3.11 29.29
CA ALA A 483 -5.59 -4.00 30.42
C ALA A 483 -6.77 -4.97 30.22
N THR A 484 -7.60 -4.77 29.19
CA THR A 484 -8.76 -5.63 28.89
C THR A 484 -8.56 -6.46 27.62
N GLN A 485 -7.36 -6.46 27.06
CA GLN A 485 -7.05 -7.15 25.82
C GLN A 485 -6.37 -8.49 26.16
N ASP A 486 -6.96 -9.61 25.73
CA ASP A 486 -6.49 -10.97 26.05
C ASP A 486 -5.55 -11.55 24.99
N GLU A 487 -5.37 -10.84 23.87
CA GLU A 487 -4.55 -11.29 22.75
C GLU A 487 -3.10 -10.78 22.82
N ASN A 488 -2.26 -11.26 21.90
CA ASN A 488 -0.93 -10.68 21.73
C ASN A 488 -1.05 -9.56 20.70
N PHE A 489 -0.33 -8.47 20.92
CA PHE A 489 -0.37 -7.32 20.03
C PHE A 489 1.02 -6.95 19.55
N MET A 490 1.12 -6.43 18.33
CA MET A 490 2.32 -5.84 17.77
C MET A 490 2.04 -4.39 17.36
N ASP A 491 2.90 -3.46 17.73
CA ASP A 491 2.80 -2.06 17.30
C ASP A 491 3.58 -1.76 16.00
N HIS A 492 3.53 -0.50 15.55
CA HIS A 492 4.24 -0.02 14.36
C HIS A 492 5.77 0.04 14.48
N LEU A 493 6.30 -0.29 15.65
CA LEU A 493 7.73 -0.43 15.91
C LEU A 493 8.17 -1.89 15.93
N GLY A 494 7.22 -2.83 15.77
CA GLY A 494 7.45 -4.26 15.89
C GLY A 494 7.55 -4.73 17.35
N ILE A 495 7.19 -3.90 18.33
CA ILE A 495 7.18 -4.29 19.73
C ILE A 495 5.98 -5.20 19.98
N ILE A 496 6.24 -6.38 20.54
CA ILE A 496 5.21 -7.39 20.80
C ILE A 496 4.84 -7.39 22.29
N PHE A 497 3.56 -7.18 22.59
CA PHE A 497 2.96 -7.31 23.91
C PHE A 497 2.26 -8.66 24.01
N LYS A 498 2.60 -9.47 25.01
CA LYS A 498 1.97 -10.78 25.19
C LYS A 498 1.05 -10.75 26.40
N ASP A 499 -0.24 -10.99 26.15
CA ASP A 499 -1.27 -11.22 27.16
C ASP A 499 -1.36 -10.09 28.22
N PRO A 500 -1.67 -8.84 27.80
CA PRO A 500 -1.68 -7.68 28.69
C PRO A 500 -2.81 -7.73 29.74
N GLU A 501 -3.95 -8.39 29.47
CA GLU A 501 -5.00 -8.60 30.47
C GLU A 501 -4.49 -9.42 31.66
N ASN A 502 -3.97 -10.63 31.42
CA ASN A 502 -3.48 -11.48 32.52
C ASN A 502 -2.30 -10.83 33.26
N ALA A 503 -1.46 -10.07 32.55
CA ALA A 503 -0.39 -9.30 33.15
C ALA A 503 -0.87 -8.29 34.21
N VAL A 504 -1.97 -7.57 33.94
CA VAL A 504 -2.55 -6.59 34.86
C VAL A 504 -3.30 -7.28 36.00
N GLU A 505 -4.04 -8.36 35.72
CA GLU A 505 -4.80 -9.10 36.72
C GLU A 505 -3.91 -9.81 37.74
N ASP A 506 -2.92 -10.57 37.26
CA ASP A 506 -2.09 -11.43 38.10
C ASP A 506 -0.88 -10.69 38.68
N ARG A 507 -0.35 -9.69 37.97
CA ARG A 507 0.90 -8.98 38.30
C ARG A 507 2.12 -9.91 38.42
N GLU A 508 2.00 -11.16 37.94
CA GLU A 508 3.02 -12.21 38.03
C GLU A 508 3.91 -12.34 36.79
N GLY A 509 3.59 -11.60 35.72
CA GLY A 509 4.38 -11.59 34.48
C GLY A 509 3.67 -10.86 33.36
N PHE A 510 4.32 -9.85 32.80
CA PHE A 510 3.98 -9.24 31.52
C PHE A 510 5.19 -9.41 30.60
N LYS A 511 4.99 -9.94 29.39
CA LYS A 511 6.10 -10.12 28.46
C LYS A 511 6.04 -9.11 27.34
N VAL A 512 7.18 -8.49 27.08
CA VAL A 512 7.35 -7.56 25.96
C VAL A 512 8.57 -7.99 25.17
N SER A 513 8.46 -8.07 23.86
CA SER A 513 9.59 -8.31 22.96
C SER A 513 9.87 -7.03 22.19
N VAL A 514 11.08 -6.48 22.28
CA VAL A 514 11.48 -5.26 21.58
C VAL A 514 12.51 -5.61 20.51
N PRO A 515 12.31 -5.24 19.24
CA PRO A 515 13.30 -5.48 18.19
C PRO A 515 14.51 -4.55 18.36
N GLU A 516 15.70 -5.02 18.00
CA GLU A 516 16.94 -4.22 18.01
C GLU A 516 16.87 -3.06 17.02
N GLU A 517 16.45 -3.33 15.79
CA GLU A 517 16.18 -2.32 14.76
C GLU A 517 14.68 -2.28 14.44
N ARG A 518 14.20 -1.21 13.81
CA ARG A 518 12.79 -1.14 13.42
C ARG A 518 12.57 -2.08 12.22
N PRO A 519 11.62 -3.04 12.27
CA PRO A 519 11.39 -3.93 11.14
C PRO A 519 10.93 -3.17 9.90
N GLU A 520 11.49 -3.52 8.75
CA GLU A 520 11.16 -2.94 7.45
C GLU A 520 10.33 -3.93 6.64
N ALA A 521 9.19 -3.48 6.14
CA ALA A 521 8.40 -4.20 5.17
C ALA A 521 8.95 -3.98 3.76
N LEU A 522 9.03 -5.07 3.00
CA LEU A 522 9.48 -5.07 1.61
C LEU A 522 8.31 -5.43 0.69
N ILE A 523 7.94 -4.48 -0.16
CA ILE A 523 6.93 -4.66 -1.21
C ILE A 523 7.66 -4.75 -2.55
N SER A 524 7.28 -5.71 -3.39
CA SER A 524 7.90 -5.91 -4.70
C SER A 524 6.90 -5.77 -5.83
N PHE A 525 7.35 -5.13 -6.90
CA PHE A 525 6.61 -4.93 -8.14
C PHE A 525 7.31 -5.75 -9.22
N ASN A 526 6.75 -6.89 -9.56
CA ASN A 526 7.38 -7.83 -10.48
C ASN A 526 6.66 -7.83 -11.82
N ALA A 527 7.45 -7.66 -12.88
CA ALA A 527 7.03 -8.08 -14.20
C ALA A 527 6.74 -9.59 -14.17
N VAL A 528 5.48 -10.00 -14.32
CA VAL A 528 5.20 -11.42 -14.57
C VAL A 528 5.86 -11.78 -15.89
N ILE A 529 6.94 -12.53 -15.82
CA ILE A 529 7.60 -13.06 -17.00
C ILE A 529 6.73 -14.23 -17.45
N GLN A 530 5.83 -13.97 -18.39
CA GLN A 530 5.22 -15.07 -19.12
C GLN A 530 6.36 -15.79 -19.85
N ILE A 531 6.82 -16.89 -19.26
CA ILE A 531 7.76 -17.79 -19.92
C ILE A 531 6.95 -18.41 -21.06
N GLY A 532 6.94 -17.73 -22.21
CA GLY A 532 6.40 -18.26 -23.45
C GLY A 532 7.20 -19.49 -23.79
N ILE A 533 6.76 -20.65 -23.30
CA ILE A 533 7.25 -21.93 -23.76
C ILE A 533 6.73 -22.02 -25.20
N LYS A 534 7.47 -21.42 -26.15
CA LYS A 534 7.21 -21.61 -27.56
C LYS A 534 7.21 -23.12 -27.75
N PRO A 535 6.07 -23.75 -28.10
CA PRO A 535 6.01 -25.19 -28.19
C PRO A 535 7.15 -25.61 -29.10
N THR A 536 8.07 -26.41 -28.56
CA THR A 536 9.16 -26.94 -29.38
C THR A 536 8.47 -27.61 -30.55
N PRO A 537 8.77 -27.24 -31.81
CA PRO A 537 8.14 -27.88 -32.95
C PRO A 537 8.28 -29.37 -32.74
N VAL A 538 7.15 -30.06 -32.57
CA VAL A 538 7.14 -31.52 -32.45
C VAL A 538 7.74 -31.98 -33.77
N GLU A 539 9.02 -32.40 -33.74
CA GLU A 539 9.61 -33.07 -34.90
C GLU A 539 8.64 -34.20 -35.24
N PRO A 540 8.12 -34.26 -36.48
CA PRO A 540 7.22 -35.32 -36.86
C PRO A 540 7.91 -36.63 -36.52
N GLU A 541 7.30 -37.44 -35.65
CA GLU A 541 7.83 -38.76 -35.29
C GLU A 541 8.17 -39.46 -36.60
N GLU A 542 9.46 -39.74 -36.82
CA GLU A 542 9.86 -40.61 -37.92
C GLU A 542 9.10 -41.92 -37.72
N GLU A 543 8.15 -42.20 -38.62
CA GLU A 543 7.44 -43.46 -38.65
C GLU A 543 8.48 -44.57 -38.64
N THR A 544 8.66 -45.18 -37.46
CA THR A 544 9.52 -46.35 -37.36
C THR A 544 8.87 -47.42 -38.21
N PRO A 545 9.57 -47.99 -39.20
CA PRO A 545 8.99 -48.98 -40.08
C PRO A 545 8.50 -50.13 -39.20
N THR A 546 7.19 -50.34 -39.22
CA THR A 546 6.55 -51.42 -38.48
C THR A 546 7.06 -52.72 -39.10
N ASP A 547 7.94 -53.41 -38.38
CA ASP A 547 8.42 -54.73 -38.78
C ASP A 547 7.21 -55.67 -38.83
N THR A 548 6.72 -55.94 -40.04
CA THR A 548 5.68 -56.94 -40.30
C THR A 548 6.19 -58.31 -39.88
N GLU A 549 5.93 -58.67 -38.63
CA GLU A 549 6.18 -60.00 -38.09
C GLU A 549 5.28 -60.99 -38.85
N THR A 550 5.90 -61.75 -39.74
CA THR A 550 5.24 -62.76 -40.56
C THR A 550 4.91 -63.95 -39.65
N THR A 551 3.67 -64.02 -39.18
CA THR A 551 3.18 -65.19 -38.43
C THR A 551 2.96 -66.36 -39.38
N GLU A 552 3.75 -67.43 -39.20
CA GLU A 552 3.55 -68.71 -39.88
C GLU A 552 2.22 -69.36 -39.43
N PRO A 553 1.48 -70.00 -40.35
CA PRO A 553 0.25 -70.72 -40.01
C PRO A 553 0.57 -72.05 -39.35
N THR A 554 0.24 -72.18 -38.07
CA THR A 554 0.19 -73.49 -37.41
C THR A 554 -1.00 -74.29 -37.93
N THR A 555 -0.71 -75.50 -38.41
CA THR A 555 -1.69 -76.48 -38.90
C THR A 555 -2.19 -77.32 -37.71
N PRO A 556 -3.49 -77.66 -37.61
CA PRO A 556 -3.99 -78.43 -36.49
C PRO A 556 -3.80 -79.94 -36.71
N GLU A 557 -3.18 -80.62 -35.73
CA GLU A 557 -3.39 -82.04 -35.39
C GLU A 557 -3.34 -82.24 -33.87
#